data_AF-A0A533VI08-F1
#
_entry.id   AF-A0A533VI08-F1
#
_cell.length_a   1.000
_cell.length_b   1.000
_cell.length_c   1.000
_cell.angle_alpha   90.00
_cell.angle_beta   90.00
_cell.angle_gamma   90.00
#
_symmetry.space_group_name_H-M   'P 1'
#
loop_
_entity.id
_entity.type
_entity.pdbx_description
1 polymer ?
#
loop_
_entity_poly.entity_id
_entity_poly.type
_entity_poly.pdbx_seq_one_letter_code
_entity_poly.pdbx_strand_id
1 'polypeptide(L)'
;MSEFSESEKEILLKHFSNVNGSVFAIITPRQVDRGALMSRYSRTDKSMRKIFLDEFLQNETRGEEFYNKVLLEYGDDSVAELGEAQIAIEGVSNIAVKTIEDRRLGLSYLEKSSRYVSWEKKINGEYKFYREPDIMESKYADIYLESCNLDFDVYSRNIEPMISYIQERESIHSQRFKNSHGEEVLFSYLKDENDIKSATRIYNATIKAKALDILRGILPAGTMTNVGITGNGRAFEYLLTILYSSNLHEERDLAQKMQKELDYTIS
;
A
#
# COMPACT_ATOMS: atom_id res chain seq x y z
N MET A 1 3.46 44.95 15.43
CA MET A 1 4.43 44.97 14.31
C MET A 1 4.43 43.57 13.69
N SER A 2 4.61 43.47 12.38
CA SER A 2 4.73 42.17 11.69
C SER A 2 5.92 41.40 12.26
N GLU A 3 5.72 40.15 12.70
CA GLU A 3 6.81 39.29 13.24
C GLU A 3 7.92 39.06 12.21
N PHE A 4 7.57 39.08 10.93
CA PHE A 4 8.47 38.81 9.80
C PHE A 4 8.58 40.02 8.87
N SER A 5 9.76 40.21 8.29
CA SER A 5 10.00 41.14 7.17
C SER A 5 9.35 40.65 5.87
N GLU A 6 9.20 41.53 4.88
CA GLU A 6 8.61 41.14 3.58
C GLU A 6 9.42 40.06 2.85
N SER A 7 10.75 40.11 2.92
CA SER A 7 11.62 39.06 2.36
C SER A 7 11.43 37.71 3.07
N GLU A 8 11.32 37.71 4.40
CA GLU A 8 11.03 36.49 5.16
C GLU A 8 9.65 35.93 4.81
N LYS A 9 8.64 36.78 4.60
CA LYS A 9 7.30 36.35 4.18
C LYS A 9 7.32 35.62 2.83
N GLU A 10 8.04 36.15 1.85
CA GLU A 10 8.16 35.52 0.53
C GLU A 10 8.82 34.14 0.61
N ILE A 11 9.82 33.97 1.48
CA ILE A 11 10.45 32.66 1.73
C ILE A 11 9.46 31.73 2.42
N LEU A 12 8.82 32.19 3.51
CA LEU A 12 7.89 31.38 4.29
C LEU A 12 6.71 30.86 3.47
N LEU A 13 6.20 31.64 2.51
CA LEU A 13 5.10 31.21 1.62
C LEU A 13 5.48 30.05 0.68
N LYS A 14 6.77 29.73 0.54
CA LYS A 14 7.23 28.53 -0.19
C LYS A 14 7.26 27.27 0.68
N HIS A 15 7.20 27.43 2.00
CA HIS A 15 7.36 26.37 2.99
C HIS A 15 6.13 26.17 3.89
N PHE A 16 5.24 27.16 3.95
CA PHE A 16 4.00 27.14 4.70
C PHE A 16 2.85 27.70 3.88
N SER A 17 1.63 27.17 4.05
CA SER A 17 0.46 27.63 3.28
C SER A 17 0.03 29.07 3.58
N ASN A 18 0.48 29.64 4.70
CA ASN A 18 0.27 31.04 5.07
C ASN A 18 1.33 31.47 6.12
N VAL A 19 1.48 32.77 6.34
CA VAL A 19 2.47 33.33 7.30
C VAL A 19 1.88 33.68 8.68
N ASN A 20 0.64 34.17 8.73
CA ASN A 20 0.09 34.77 9.95
C ASN A 20 -1.06 33.97 10.57
N GLY A 21 -1.57 32.95 9.88
CA GLY A 21 -2.65 32.11 10.38
C GLY A 21 -2.18 31.20 11.51
N SER A 22 -3.06 30.99 12.49
CA SER A 22 -2.87 30.04 13.59
C SER A 22 -2.92 28.58 13.12
N VAL A 23 -3.54 28.33 11.97
CA VAL A 23 -3.57 27.02 11.29
C VAL A 23 -2.89 27.16 9.94
N PHE A 24 -1.95 26.28 9.66
CA PHE A 24 -1.15 26.30 8.43
C PHE A 24 -0.65 24.91 8.09
N ALA A 25 -0.44 24.66 6.79
CA ALA A 25 0.20 23.43 6.32
C ALA A 25 1.70 23.65 6.23
N ILE A 26 2.48 22.63 6.59
CA ILE A 26 3.93 22.57 6.36
C ILE A 26 4.14 21.94 4.99
N ILE A 27 4.55 22.76 4.01
CA ILE A 27 4.73 22.35 2.61
C ILE A 27 6.21 22.31 2.20
N THR A 28 7.14 22.48 3.14
CA THR A 28 8.60 22.36 2.92
C THR A 28 8.92 21.12 2.08
N PRO A 29 9.68 21.21 0.97
CA PRO A 29 9.87 20.08 0.06
C PRO A 29 10.48 18.83 0.71
N ARG A 30 11.43 19.01 1.64
CA ARG A 30 12.10 17.91 2.33
C ARG A 30 11.24 17.39 3.48
N GLN A 31 10.83 16.12 3.41
CA GLN A 31 10.01 15.49 4.45
C GLN A 31 10.73 15.40 5.79
N VAL A 32 12.04 15.08 5.79
CA VAL A 32 12.87 15.03 7.00
C VAL A 32 12.80 16.35 7.80
N ASP A 33 12.84 17.49 7.12
CA ASP A 33 12.75 18.79 7.78
C ASP A 33 11.37 19.02 8.40
N ARG A 34 10.29 18.50 7.81
CA ARG A 34 8.93 18.67 8.38
C ARG A 34 8.85 18.02 9.75
N GLY A 35 9.28 16.76 9.86
CA GLY A 35 9.22 16.01 11.11
C GLY A 35 10.16 16.58 12.17
N ALA A 36 11.40 16.86 11.81
CA ALA A 36 12.36 17.49 12.71
C ALA A 36 11.88 18.86 13.19
N LEU A 37 11.29 19.68 12.32
CA LEU A 37 10.75 20.99 12.66
C LEU A 37 9.56 20.88 13.63
N MET A 38 8.63 19.95 13.42
CA MET A 38 7.52 19.71 14.35
C MET A 38 8.02 19.29 15.73
N SER A 39 9.02 18.40 15.78
CA SER A 39 9.63 17.97 17.04
C SER A 39 10.35 19.12 17.74
N ARG A 40 11.17 19.91 17.02
CA ARG A 40 11.82 21.13 17.56
C ARG A 40 10.80 22.16 18.06
N TYR A 41 9.72 22.37 17.31
CA TYR A 41 8.66 23.31 17.65
C TYR A 41 7.94 22.95 18.96
N SER A 42 7.74 21.65 19.24
CA SER A 42 7.11 21.20 20.47
C SER A 42 7.90 21.53 21.77
N ARG A 43 9.16 21.96 21.65
CA ARG A 43 10.10 22.17 22.77
C ARG A 43 10.63 23.60 22.87
N THR A 44 9.94 24.57 22.28
CA THR A 44 10.35 26.00 22.28
C THR A 44 9.14 26.92 22.33
N ASP A 45 9.36 28.15 22.76
CA ASP A 45 8.36 29.24 22.80
C ASP A 45 8.28 30.01 21.47
N LYS A 46 9.23 29.79 20.55
CA LYS A 46 9.21 30.38 19.20
C LYS A 46 8.12 29.81 18.31
N SER A 47 7.64 30.61 17.36
CA SER A 47 6.77 30.14 16.28
C SER A 47 7.52 29.17 15.35
N MET A 48 6.82 28.17 14.79
CA MET A 48 7.43 27.21 13.86
C MET A 48 8.10 27.88 12.66
N ARG A 49 7.51 28.96 12.14
CA ARG A 49 8.06 29.76 11.05
C ARG A 49 9.37 30.43 11.43
N LYS A 50 9.48 30.93 12.67
CA LYS A 50 10.71 31.53 13.17
C LYS A 50 11.82 30.49 13.35
N ILE A 51 11.50 29.30 13.87
CA ILE A 51 12.45 28.19 13.98
C ILE A 51 12.95 27.78 12.59
N PHE A 52 12.05 27.70 11.60
CA PHE A 52 12.44 27.35 10.24
C PHE A 52 13.46 28.33 9.67
N LEU A 53 13.19 29.65 9.76
CA LEU A 53 14.12 30.68 9.27
C LEU A 53 15.47 30.68 10.01
N ASP A 54 15.43 30.51 11.33
CA ASP A 54 16.61 30.61 12.20
C ASP A 54 17.50 29.35 12.15
N GLU A 55 16.91 28.15 12.03
CA GLU A 55 17.62 26.86 12.18
C GLU A 55 17.66 26.02 10.89
N PHE A 56 16.55 25.89 10.16
CA PHE A 56 16.43 24.94 9.05
C PHE A 56 16.77 25.54 7.69
N LEU A 57 16.43 26.81 7.48
CA LEU A 57 16.77 27.52 6.24
C LEU A 57 18.29 27.73 6.11
N GLN A 58 18.99 27.88 7.24
CA GLN A 58 20.43 28.12 7.27
C GLN A 58 21.28 26.85 7.18
N ASN A 59 20.68 25.68 7.44
CA ASN A 59 21.38 24.40 7.44
C ASN A 59 20.51 23.32 6.79
N GLU A 60 20.88 22.92 5.58
CA GLU A 60 20.18 21.88 4.83
C GLU A 60 20.23 20.51 5.54
N THR A 61 21.27 20.18 6.30
CA THR A 61 21.35 18.87 7.00
C THR A 61 20.69 18.90 8.38
N ARG A 62 20.05 20.01 8.76
CA ARG A 62 19.50 20.19 10.12
C ARG A 62 18.48 19.12 10.51
N GLY A 63 17.62 18.72 9.57
CA GLY A 63 16.63 17.66 9.81
C GLY A 63 17.28 16.33 10.15
N GLU A 64 18.25 15.89 9.34
CA GLU A 64 19.00 14.63 9.53
C GLU A 64 19.81 14.64 10.83
N GLU A 65 20.53 15.73 11.11
CA GLU A 65 21.25 15.92 12.38
C GLU A 65 20.31 15.79 13.59
N PHE A 66 19.10 16.35 13.46
CA PHE A 66 18.10 16.29 14.52
C PHE A 66 17.62 14.85 14.77
N TYR A 67 17.25 14.11 13.72
CA TYR A 67 16.82 12.72 13.86
C TYR A 67 17.92 11.84 14.45
N ASN A 68 19.16 11.95 13.95
CA ASN A 68 20.30 11.22 14.49
C ASN A 68 20.46 11.47 15.99
N LYS A 69 20.37 12.73 16.42
CA LYS A 69 20.48 13.08 17.84
C LYS A 69 19.31 12.54 18.67
N VAL A 70 18.06 12.68 18.19
CA VAL A 70 16.88 12.26 18.96
C VAL A 70 16.77 10.73 19.06
N LEU A 71 17.06 10.00 17.98
CA LEU A 71 17.10 8.54 17.96
C LEU A 71 18.19 8.00 18.89
N LEU A 72 19.37 8.63 18.91
CA LEU A 72 20.48 8.21 19.77
C LEU A 72 20.29 8.57 21.25
N GLU A 73 19.70 9.73 21.57
CA GLU A 73 19.71 10.27 22.94
C GLU A 73 18.43 9.96 23.75
N TYR A 74 17.26 9.82 23.13
CA TYR A 74 15.99 9.84 23.88
C TYR A 74 15.06 8.65 23.67
N GLY A 75 15.26 7.81 22.64
CA GLY A 75 14.33 6.70 22.34
C GLY A 75 12.88 7.19 22.20
N ASP A 76 12.69 8.41 21.70
CA ASP A 76 11.38 9.06 21.64
C ASP A 76 10.63 8.58 20.39
N ASP A 77 9.96 7.44 20.52
CA ASP A 77 9.19 6.77 19.44
C ASP A 77 8.21 7.70 18.72
N SER A 78 7.75 8.78 19.39
CA SER A 78 6.82 9.74 18.80
C SER A 78 7.42 10.55 17.64
N VAL A 79 8.75 10.72 17.63
CA VAL A 79 9.46 11.40 16.54
C VAL A 79 9.61 10.48 15.32
N ALA A 80 9.72 9.17 15.54
CA ALA A 80 9.74 8.18 14.47
C ALA A 80 8.39 8.11 13.71
N GLU A 81 7.29 8.61 14.29
CA GLU A 81 6.01 8.73 13.58
C GLU A 81 6.00 9.81 12.48
N LEU A 82 6.96 10.73 12.50
CA LEU A 82 6.99 11.89 11.61
C LEU A 82 7.77 11.65 10.31
N GLY A 83 8.48 10.52 10.21
CA GLY A 83 9.08 10.01 8.98
C GLY A 83 8.17 8.96 8.34
N GLU A 84 7.95 9.06 7.03
CA GLU A 84 7.21 8.08 6.24
C GLU A 84 8.16 7.26 5.38
N ALA A 85 7.92 5.95 5.29
CA ALA A 85 8.60 5.05 4.37
C ALA A 85 7.59 4.31 3.50
N GLN A 86 8.04 3.92 2.31
CA GLN A 86 7.24 3.17 1.35
C GLN A 86 8.03 1.96 0.89
N ILE A 87 7.45 0.77 1.06
CA ILE A 87 8.06 -0.49 0.63
C ILE A 87 7.07 -1.30 -0.20
N ALA A 88 7.61 -2.17 -1.06
CA ALA A 88 6.83 -3.11 -1.84
C ALA A 88 7.32 -4.54 -1.53
N ILE A 89 6.37 -5.45 -1.34
CA ILE A 89 6.65 -6.87 -1.10
C ILE A 89 6.00 -7.64 -2.24
N GLU A 90 6.80 -8.43 -2.96
CA GLU A 90 6.33 -9.30 -4.03
C GLU A 90 6.47 -10.78 -3.66
N GLY A 91 5.49 -11.60 -4.04
CA GLY A 91 5.57 -13.05 -3.84
C GLY A 91 5.38 -13.50 -2.40
N VAL A 92 4.55 -12.78 -1.63
CA VAL A 92 4.22 -13.09 -0.23
C VAL A 92 2.91 -13.88 -0.16
N SER A 93 2.82 -14.91 0.69
CA SER A 93 1.60 -15.71 0.83
C SER A 93 0.42 -14.87 1.36
N ASN A 94 -0.81 -15.29 1.07
CA ASN A 94 -1.98 -14.64 1.65
C ASN A 94 -1.98 -14.74 3.18
N ILE A 95 -1.40 -15.80 3.77
CA ILE A 95 -1.27 -15.91 5.24
C ILE A 95 -0.42 -14.75 5.78
N ALA A 96 0.80 -14.59 5.28
CA ALA A 96 1.71 -13.54 5.74
C ALA A 96 1.17 -12.13 5.44
N VAL A 97 0.53 -11.91 4.29
CA VAL A 97 -0.12 -10.62 3.99
C VAL A 97 -1.22 -10.28 4.98
N LYS A 98 -2.03 -11.25 5.46
CA LYS A 98 -3.04 -10.93 6.47
C LYS A 98 -2.43 -10.58 7.82
N THR A 99 -1.30 -11.18 8.20
CA THR A 99 -0.55 -10.74 9.38
C THR A 99 -0.07 -9.30 9.24
N ILE A 100 0.45 -8.93 8.06
CA ILE A 100 0.90 -7.57 7.75
C ILE A 100 -0.29 -6.59 7.80
N GLU A 101 -1.35 -6.84 7.02
CA GLU A 101 -2.48 -5.91 6.85
C GLU A 101 -3.31 -5.70 8.12
N ASP A 102 -3.26 -6.64 9.07
CA ASP A 102 -3.97 -6.47 10.35
C ASP A 102 -3.37 -5.33 11.20
N ARG A 103 -2.19 -4.82 10.84
CA ARG A 103 -1.52 -3.68 11.49
C ARG A 103 -1.98 -2.34 10.91
N ARG A 104 -3.12 -1.85 11.38
CA ARG A 104 -3.81 -0.68 10.78
C ARG A 104 -3.37 0.69 11.28
N LEU A 105 -2.59 0.76 12.36
CA LEU A 105 -2.15 2.03 12.94
C LEU A 105 -0.84 2.47 12.30
N GLY A 106 -0.85 3.62 11.62
CA GLY A 106 0.33 4.21 11.00
C GLY A 106 0.80 3.53 9.71
N LEU A 107 0.07 2.53 9.20
CA LEU A 107 0.35 1.84 7.93
C LEU A 107 -0.89 1.86 7.01
N SER A 108 -0.62 1.98 5.71
CA SER A 108 -1.59 1.93 4.62
C SER A 108 -1.15 0.90 3.59
N TYR A 109 -2.08 0.08 3.13
CA TYR A 109 -1.81 -1.08 2.28
C TYR A 109 -2.45 -0.97 0.91
N LEU A 110 -1.77 -1.50 -0.10
CA LEU A 110 -2.33 -1.74 -1.41
C LEU A 110 -1.94 -3.15 -1.90
N GLU A 111 -2.79 -4.13 -1.59
CA GLU A 111 -2.65 -5.51 -2.05
C GLU A 111 -3.14 -5.68 -3.50
N LYS A 112 -2.44 -6.53 -4.26
CA LYS A 112 -2.90 -7.02 -5.56
C LYS A 112 -4.28 -7.69 -5.42
N SER A 113 -5.28 -7.13 -6.09
CA SER A 113 -6.67 -7.62 -5.98
C SER A 113 -6.90 -8.97 -6.66
N SER A 114 -7.30 -9.96 -5.86
CA SER A 114 -7.83 -11.26 -6.32
C SER A 114 -9.10 -11.16 -7.17
N ARG A 115 -9.79 -10.00 -7.14
CA ARG A 115 -11.01 -9.75 -7.91
C ARG A 115 -10.73 -9.25 -9.32
N TYR A 116 -9.57 -8.66 -9.59
CA TYR A 116 -9.29 -8.06 -10.90
C TYR A 116 -8.18 -8.76 -11.67
N VAL A 117 -7.33 -9.50 -10.97
CA VAL A 117 -6.23 -10.25 -11.57
C VAL A 117 -6.49 -11.75 -11.40
N SER A 118 -6.27 -12.54 -12.44
CA SER A 118 -6.34 -14.00 -12.36
C SER A 118 -5.02 -14.59 -11.87
N TRP A 119 -5.09 -15.72 -11.17
CA TRP A 119 -3.94 -16.48 -10.65
C TRP A 119 -3.61 -17.73 -11.47
N GLU A 120 -4.14 -17.83 -12.70
CA GLU A 120 -4.00 -18.99 -13.59
C GLU A 120 -2.62 -19.16 -14.23
N LYS A 121 -1.79 -18.10 -14.19
CA LYS A 121 -0.49 -18.10 -14.88
C LYS A 121 0.59 -18.82 -14.06
N LYS A 122 1.19 -19.83 -14.68
CA LYS A 122 2.38 -20.51 -14.18
C LYS A 122 3.64 -19.69 -14.48
N ILE A 123 4.60 -19.69 -13.56
CA ILE A 123 5.98 -19.20 -13.78
C ILE A 123 6.91 -20.40 -13.73
N ASN A 124 7.75 -20.58 -14.75
CA ASN A 124 8.66 -21.72 -14.86
C ASN A 124 7.95 -23.08 -14.69
N GLY A 125 6.71 -23.19 -15.17
CA GLY A 125 5.90 -24.41 -15.07
C GLY A 125 5.15 -24.59 -13.75
N GLU A 126 5.25 -23.65 -12.81
CA GLU A 126 4.67 -23.78 -11.47
C GLU A 126 3.64 -22.70 -11.14
N TYR A 127 2.61 -23.06 -10.36
CA TYR A 127 1.68 -22.10 -9.76
C TYR A 127 2.32 -21.31 -8.61
N LYS A 128 1.83 -20.09 -8.41
CA LYS A 128 2.31 -19.16 -7.40
C LYS A 128 1.67 -19.39 -6.03
N PHE A 129 2.14 -20.40 -5.33
CA PHE A 129 1.87 -20.58 -3.90
C PHE A 129 3.17 -20.82 -3.13
N TYR A 130 3.17 -20.42 -1.87
CA TYR A 130 4.30 -20.52 -0.95
C TYR A 130 4.58 -21.98 -0.60
N ARG A 131 5.83 -22.41 -0.76
CA ARG A 131 6.29 -23.75 -0.36
C ARG A 131 6.95 -23.61 1.00
N GLU A 132 6.17 -23.81 2.04
CA GLU A 132 6.61 -23.67 3.43
C GLU A 132 7.70 -24.73 3.74
N PRO A 133 8.90 -24.32 4.21
CA PRO A 133 10.03 -25.23 4.41
C PRO A 133 9.75 -26.44 5.31
N ASP A 134 9.12 -26.24 6.46
CA ASP A 134 8.78 -27.32 7.40
C ASP A 134 7.81 -28.33 6.77
N ILE A 135 6.86 -27.87 5.94
CA ILE A 135 5.97 -28.76 5.17
C ILE A 135 6.77 -29.53 4.11
N MET A 136 7.67 -28.86 3.39
CA MET A 136 8.47 -29.46 2.31
C MET A 136 9.48 -30.49 2.82
N GLU A 137 9.98 -30.33 4.04
CA GLU A 137 10.87 -31.29 4.70
C GLU A 137 10.10 -32.43 5.40
N SER A 138 8.77 -32.32 5.50
CA SER A 138 7.92 -33.32 6.13
C SER A 138 7.43 -34.38 5.15
N LYS A 139 6.87 -35.47 5.71
CA LYS A 139 6.13 -36.49 4.95
C LYS A 139 4.87 -35.98 4.23
N TYR A 140 4.47 -34.73 4.44
CA TYR A 140 3.27 -34.14 3.84
C TYR A 140 3.59 -33.28 2.60
N ALA A 141 4.85 -33.19 2.18
CA ALA A 141 5.26 -32.37 1.05
C ALA A 141 4.49 -32.69 -0.24
N ASP A 142 4.44 -33.98 -0.62
CA ASP A 142 3.77 -34.42 -1.85
C ASP A 142 2.28 -34.10 -1.84
N ILE A 143 1.57 -34.47 -0.76
CA ILE A 143 0.12 -34.21 -0.65
C ILE A 143 -0.18 -32.71 -0.61
N TYR A 144 0.69 -31.89 -0.03
CA TYR A 144 0.56 -30.44 -0.05
C TYR A 144 0.67 -29.88 -1.47
N LEU A 145 1.71 -30.30 -2.21
CA LEU A 145 1.93 -29.87 -3.59
C LEU A 145 0.78 -30.33 -4.50
N GLU A 146 0.35 -31.59 -4.38
CA GLU A 146 -0.78 -32.13 -5.15
C GLU A 146 -2.07 -31.36 -4.88
N SER A 147 -2.39 -31.10 -3.60
CA SER A 147 -3.60 -30.38 -3.20
C SER A 147 -3.60 -28.94 -3.71
N CYS A 148 -2.49 -28.21 -3.52
CA CYS A 148 -2.39 -26.83 -4.00
C CYS A 148 -2.45 -26.76 -5.53
N ASN A 149 -1.78 -27.66 -6.25
CA ASN A 149 -1.86 -27.70 -7.71
C ASN A 149 -3.28 -28.02 -8.19
N LEU A 150 -3.97 -28.96 -7.53
CA LEU A 150 -5.36 -29.27 -7.83
C LEU A 150 -6.28 -28.06 -7.63
N ASP A 151 -6.13 -27.33 -6.53
CA ASP A 151 -6.89 -26.10 -6.27
C ASP A 151 -6.69 -25.06 -7.39
N PHE A 152 -5.43 -24.83 -7.81
CA PHE A 152 -5.12 -23.92 -8.91
C PHE A 152 -5.62 -24.41 -10.27
N ASP A 153 -5.52 -25.70 -10.57
CA ASP A 153 -6.04 -26.29 -11.81
C ASP A 153 -7.58 -26.17 -11.85
N VAL A 154 -8.26 -26.44 -10.73
CA VAL A 154 -9.71 -26.29 -10.59
C VAL A 154 -10.11 -24.83 -10.71
N TYR A 155 -9.40 -23.91 -10.07
CA TYR A 155 -9.62 -22.48 -10.24
C TYR A 155 -9.47 -22.07 -11.72
N SER A 156 -8.35 -22.42 -12.34
CA SER A 156 -7.99 -21.98 -13.70
C SER A 156 -8.98 -22.49 -14.75
N ARG A 157 -9.33 -23.78 -14.71
CA ARG A 157 -10.25 -24.40 -15.69
C ARG A 157 -11.68 -23.85 -15.60
N ASN A 158 -12.06 -23.25 -14.47
CA ASN A 158 -13.42 -22.75 -14.23
C ASN A 158 -13.57 -21.24 -14.48
N ILE A 159 -12.51 -20.50 -14.80
CA ILE A 159 -12.60 -19.04 -15.05
C ILE A 159 -13.54 -18.74 -16.22
N GLU A 160 -13.29 -19.28 -17.41
CA GLU A 160 -14.13 -19.01 -18.58
C GLU A 160 -15.56 -19.56 -18.42
N PRO A 161 -15.79 -20.80 -17.93
CA PRO A 161 -17.14 -21.29 -17.63
C PRO A 161 -17.92 -20.38 -16.66
N MET A 162 -17.26 -19.89 -15.60
CA MET A 162 -17.90 -18.98 -14.65
C MET A 162 -18.23 -17.62 -15.28
N ILE A 163 -17.33 -17.09 -16.11
CA ILE A 163 -17.61 -15.86 -16.88
C ILE A 163 -18.85 -16.05 -17.75
N SER A 164 -18.93 -17.12 -18.55
CA SER A 164 -20.09 -17.40 -19.39
C SER A 164 -21.38 -17.55 -18.58
N TYR A 165 -21.33 -18.28 -17.47
CA TYR A 165 -22.48 -18.45 -16.58
C TYR A 165 -23.01 -17.12 -16.02
N ILE A 166 -22.12 -16.22 -15.62
CA ILE A 166 -22.53 -14.89 -15.13
C ILE A 166 -23.08 -14.04 -16.27
N GLN A 167 -22.49 -14.09 -17.47
CA GLN A 167 -22.99 -13.36 -18.65
C GLN A 167 -24.39 -13.80 -19.07
N GLU A 168 -24.71 -15.09 -18.97
CA GLU A 168 -26.04 -15.63 -19.24
C GLU A 168 -27.08 -15.08 -18.26
N ARG A 169 -26.71 -14.95 -16.98
CA ARG A 169 -27.61 -14.44 -15.93
C ARG A 169 -27.72 -12.93 -15.89
N GLU A 170 -26.64 -12.24 -16.23
CA GLU A 170 -26.52 -10.78 -16.13
C GLU A 170 -26.23 -10.17 -17.51
N SER A 171 -27.06 -10.44 -18.51
CA SER A 171 -26.85 -9.94 -19.87
C SER A 171 -26.59 -8.43 -19.93
N ILE A 172 -25.61 -8.02 -20.73
CA ILE A 172 -25.28 -6.60 -20.99
C ILE A 172 -26.51 -5.79 -21.43
N HIS A 173 -27.46 -6.40 -22.15
CA HIS A 173 -28.66 -5.73 -22.63
C HIS A 173 -29.62 -5.30 -21.52
N SER A 174 -29.50 -5.90 -20.33
CA SER A 174 -30.26 -5.54 -19.12
C SER A 174 -29.58 -4.46 -18.27
N GLN A 175 -28.33 -4.10 -18.61
CA GLN A 175 -27.51 -3.17 -17.84
C GLN A 175 -27.64 -1.74 -18.38
N ARG A 176 -27.39 -0.78 -17.50
CA ARG A 176 -27.37 0.66 -17.82
C ARG A 176 -25.96 1.21 -17.76
N PHE A 177 -25.68 2.17 -18.63
CA PHE A 177 -24.39 2.83 -18.73
C PHE A 177 -24.58 4.32 -19.01
N LYS A 178 -23.60 5.13 -18.61
CA LYS A 178 -23.56 6.55 -18.96
C LYS A 178 -23.21 6.73 -20.43
N ASN A 179 -24.00 7.51 -21.14
CA ASN A 179 -23.66 7.99 -22.48
C ASN A 179 -22.68 9.18 -22.40
N SER A 180 -22.23 9.64 -23.56
CA SER A 180 -21.38 10.83 -23.78
C SER A 180 -21.96 12.14 -23.22
N HIS A 181 -23.26 12.20 -22.96
CA HIS A 181 -23.95 13.35 -22.36
C HIS A 181 -24.08 13.22 -20.83
N GLY A 182 -23.58 12.12 -20.24
CA GLY A 182 -23.62 11.83 -18.82
C GLY A 182 -24.92 11.18 -18.34
N GLU A 183 -25.85 10.85 -19.24
CA GLU A 183 -27.14 10.25 -18.91
C GLU A 183 -27.04 8.72 -18.84
N GLU A 184 -27.70 8.12 -17.85
CA GLU A 184 -27.68 6.68 -17.64
C GLU A 184 -28.82 5.98 -18.38
N VAL A 185 -28.48 5.30 -19.47
CA VAL A 185 -29.43 4.63 -20.38
C VAL A 185 -29.15 3.14 -20.48
N LEU A 186 -30.16 2.34 -20.87
CA LEU A 186 -29.94 0.92 -21.17
C LEU A 186 -28.92 0.77 -22.30
N PHE A 187 -28.13 -0.30 -22.27
CA PHE A 187 -27.13 -0.59 -23.30
C PHE A 187 -27.71 -0.54 -24.72
N SER A 188 -28.94 -1.03 -24.91
CA SER A 188 -29.66 -1.02 -26.19
C SER A 188 -29.97 0.38 -26.73
N TYR A 189 -29.91 1.42 -25.89
CA TYR A 189 -30.14 2.82 -26.29
C TYR A 189 -28.85 3.61 -26.53
N LEU A 190 -27.68 3.02 -26.29
CA LEU A 190 -26.40 3.63 -26.69
C LEU A 190 -26.30 3.63 -28.21
N LYS A 191 -26.07 4.81 -28.80
CA LYS A 191 -25.95 5.00 -30.25
C LYS A 191 -24.54 5.35 -30.69
N ASP A 192 -23.77 5.99 -29.82
CA ASP A 192 -22.39 6.35 -30.10
C ASP A 192 -21.46 5.13 -29.95
N GLU A 193 -20.54 4.97 -30.90
CA GLU A 193 -19.66 3.81 -30.95
C GLU A 193 -18.67 3.78 -29.77
N ASN A 194 -18.19 4.94 -29.31
CA ASN A 194 -17.29 5.02 -28.17
C ASN A 194 -18.03 4.70 -26.86
N ASP A 195 -19.27 5.16 -26.72
CA ASP A 195 -20.13 4.82 -25.59
C ASP A 195 -20.38 3.31 -25.53
N ILE A 196 -20.70 2.66 -26.67
CA ILE A 196 -20.90 1.21 -26.76
C ILE A 196 -19.61 0.44 -26.39
N LYS A 197 -18.46 0.86 -26.93
CA LYS A 197 -17.15 0.24 -26.62
C LYS A 197 -16.82 0.38 -25.13
N SER A 198 -17.01 1.57 -24.57
CA SER A 198 -16.77 1.86 -23.15
C SER A 198 -17.65 1.00 -22.26
N ALA A 199 -18.96 0.96 -22.54
CA ALA A 199 -19.93 0.13 -21.83
C ALA A 199 -19.58 -1.36 -21.89
N THR A 200 -19.24 -1.87 -23.08
CA THR A 200 -18.82 -3.27 -23.26
C THR A 200 -17.57 -3.61 -22.45
N ARG A 201 -16.58 -2.70 -22.43
CA ARG A 201 -15.37 -2.90 -21.62
C ARG A 201 -15.67 -2.92 -20.12
N ILE A 202 -16.48 -1.99 -19.64
CA ILE A 202 -16.89 -1.91 -18.23
C ILE A 202 -17.65 -3.18 -17.84
N TYR A 203 -18.59 -3.61 -18.69
CA TYR A 203 -19.35 -4.83 -18.50
C TYR A 203 -18.43 -6.05 -18.40
N ASN A 204 -17.57 -6.28 -19.39
CA ASN A 204 -16.65 -7.42 -19.39
C ASN A 204 -15.72 -7.43 -18.18
N ALA A 205 -15.20 -6.27 -17.78
CA ALA A 205 -14.37 -6.14 -16.57
C ALA A 205 -15.18 -6.47 -15.30
N THR A 206 -16.44 -6.04 -15.23
CA THR A 206 -17.33 -6.32 -14.09
C THR A 206 -17.68 -7.80 -13.98
N ILE A 207 -18.05 -8.42 -15.09
CA ILE A 207 -18.35 -9.86 -15.16
C ILE A 207 -17.11 -10.67 -14.78
N LYS A 208 -15.95 -10.36 -15.36
CA LYS A 208 -14.69 -11.01 -15.01
C LYS A 208 -14.42 -10.86 -13.52
N ALA A 209 -14.62 -9.66 -12.96
CA ALA A 209 -14.38 -9.44 -11.56
C ALA A 209 -15.29 -10.26 -10.64
N LYS A 210 -16.57 -10.39 -10.98
CA LYS A 210 -17.51 -11.26 -10.27
C LYS A 210 -17.12 -12.74 -10.36
N ALA A 211 -16.71 -13.21 -11.55
CA ALA A 211 -16.26 -14.58 -11.73
C ALA A 211 -15.05 -14.90 -10.85
N LEU A 212 -14.04 -14.01 -10.85
CA LEU A 212 -12.85 -14.15 -10.00
C LEU A 212 -13.19 -14.06 -8.51
N ASP A 213 -14.12 -13.18 -8.12
CA ASP A 213 -14.57 -13.03 -6.73
C ASP A 213 -15.27 -14.28 -6.18
N ILE A 214 -15.98 -15.03 -7.04
CA ILE A 214 -16.58 -16.32 -6.69
C ILE A 214 -15.51 -17.41 -6.63
N LEU A 215 -14.64 -17.49 -7.64
CA LEU A 215 -13.65 -18.58 -7.76
C LEU A 215 -12.49 -18.47 -6.78
N ARG A 216 -12.15 -17.27 -6.28
CA ARG A 216 -11.01 -17.08 -5.36
C ARG A 216 -11.08 -17.92 -4.09
N GLY A 217 -12.28 -18.36 -3.67
CA GLY A 217 -12.45 -19.25 -2.52
C GLY A 217 -11.86 -20.66 -2.72
N ILE A 218 -11.51 -21.01 -3.95
CA ILE A 218 -10.84 -22.28 -4.30
C ILE A 218 -9.32 -22.18 -4.09
N LEU A 219 -8.75 -20.97 -4.21
CA LEU A 219 -7.30 -20.78 -4.12
C LEU A 219 -6.80 -21.14 -2.72
N PRO A 220 -5.66 -21.84 -2.60
CA PRO A 220 -5.12 -22.22 -1.30
C PRO A 220 -4.62 -20.98 -0.55
N ALA A 221 -4.61 -21.03 0.79
CA ALA A 221 -4.12 -19.94 1.63
C ALA A 221 -2.63 -19.57 1.36
N GLY A 222 -1.86 -20.51 0.83
CA GLY A 222 -0.47 -20.28 0.40
C GLY A 222 -0.35 -19.44 -0.88
N THR A 223 -1.45 -19.07 -1.54
CA THR A 223 -1.42 -18.27 -2.77
C THR A 223 -0.63 -16.99 -2.57
N MET A 224 0.33 -16.74 -3.46
CA MET A 224 1.22 -15.58 -3.36
C MET A 224 0.60 -14.34 -4.00
N THR A 225 0.75 -13.21 -3.33
CA THR A 225 0.29 -11.88 -3.73
C THR A 225 1.44 -10.86 -3.66
N ASN A 226 1.13 -9.62 -4.00
CA ASN A 226 2.04 -8.49 -3.82
C ASN A 226 1.31 -7.43 -3.00
N VAL A 227 2.04 -6.72 -2.14
CA VAL A 227 1.48 -5.63 -1.32
C VAL A 227 2.44 -4.45 -1.29
N GLY A 228 1.91 -3.25 -1.56
CA GLY A 228 2.58 -1.99 -1.27
C GLY A 228 2.21 -1.52 0.13
N ILE A 229 3.17 -0.97 0.86
CA ILE A 229 2.99 -0.48 2.22
C ILE A 229 3.54 0.95 2.30
N THR A 230 2.75 1.87 2.84
CA THR A 230 3.21 3.21 3.24
C THR A 230 2.93 3.38 4.72
N GLY A 231 3.89 3.87 5.49
CA GLY A 231 3.65 4.15 6.90
C GLY A 231 4.80 4.82 7.61
N ASN A 232 4.64 5.05 8.90
CA ASN A 232 5.66 5.70 9.71
C ASN A 232 6.61 4.71 10.40
N GLY A 233 7.76 5.22 10.85
CA GLY A 233 8.82 4.40 11.44
C GLY A 233 8.34 3.55 12.62
N ARG A 234 7.59 4.14 13.54
CA ARG A 234 7.03 3.44 14.71
C ARG A 234 6.12 2.27 14.32
N ALA A 235 5.28 2.47 13.31
CA ALA A 235 4.37 1.44 12.84
C ALA A 235 5.13 0.30 12.16
N PHE A 236 6.19 0.60 11.41
CA PHE A 236 7.08 -0.41 10.85
C PHE A 236 7.85 -1.17 11.94
N GLU A 237 8.38 -0.51 12.97
CA GLU A 237 9.03 -1.18 14.11
C GLU A 237 8.10 -2.17 14.81
N TYR A 238 6.84 -1.78 15.02
CA TYR A 238 5.83 -2.66 15.61
C TYR A 238 5.52 -3.86 14.70
N LEU A 239 5.37 -3.63 13.39
CA LEU A 239 5.19 -4.71 12.42
C LEU A 239 6.38 -5.68 12.41
N LEU A 240 7.61 -5.16 12.37
CA LEU A 240 8.84 -5.97 12.42
C LEU A 240 8.89 -6.81 13.69
N THR A 241 8.57 -6.24 14.86
CA THR A 241 8.55 -6.96 16.14
C THR A 241 7.62 -8.17 16.09
N ILE A 242 6.44 -8.01 15.49
CA ILE A 242 5.46 -9.10 15.34
C ILE A 242 5.99 -10.17 14.39
N LEU A 243 6.48 -9.77 13.22
CA LEU A 243 6.97 -10.71 12.21
C LEU A 243 8.19 -11.50 12.72
N TYR A 244 9.11 -10.85 13.44
CA TYR A 244 10.23 -11.52 14.11
C TYR A 244 9.80 -12.51 15.19
N SER A 245 8.70 -12.20 15.89
CA SER A 245 8.15 -13.07 16.95
C SER A 245 7.29 -14.21 16.40
N SER A 246 7.11 -14.29 15.08
CA SER A 246 6.28 -15.31 14.47
C SER A 246 6.88 -16.71 14.54
N ASN A 247 6.00 -17.71 14.61
CA ASN A 247 6.37 -19.11 14.45
C ASN A 247 6.55 -19.50 12.97
N LEU A 248 6.04 -18.71 12.03
CA LEU A 248 6.10 -19.00 10.60
C LEU A 248 7.43 -18.55 10.01
N HIS A 249 8.08 -19.44 9.25
CA HIS A 249 9.36 -19.15 8.61
C HIS A 249 9.26 -17.94 7.65
N GLU A 250 8.19 -17.88 6.86
CA GLU A 250 7.96 -16.79 5.89
C GLU A 250 7.95 -15.42 6.57
N GLU A 251 7.23 -15.28 7.68
CA GLU A 251 7.09 -14.01 8.39
C GLU A 251 8.43 -13.53 8.97
N ARG A 252 9.23 -14.44 9.54
CA ARG A 252 10.57 -14.09 10.05
C ARG A 252 11.53 -13.69 8.95
N ASP A 253 11.52 -14.38 7.81
CA ASP A 253 12.33 -14.05 6.64
C ASP A 253 11.90 -12.70 6.03
N LEU A 254 10.60 -12.44 5.97
CA LEU A 254 10.05 -11.14 5.57
C LEU A 254 10.50 -10.03 6.52
N ALA A 255 10.50 -10.25 7.83
CA ALA A 255 10.97 -9.26 8.81
C ALA A 255 12.41 -8.82 8.53
N GLN A 256 13.31 -9.78 8.28
CA GLN A 256 14.72 -9.50 7.98
C GLN A 256 14.87 -8.69 6.68
N LYS A 257 14.15 -9.09 5.64
CA LYS A 257 14.16 -8.38 4.35
C LYS A 257 13.60 -6.97 4.47
N MET A 258 12.46 -6.83 5.14
CA MET A 258 11.81 -5.54 5.38
C MET A 258 12.71 -4.60 6.18
N GLN A 259 13.31 -5.08 7.27
CA GLN A 259 14.22 -4.27 8.08
C GLN A 259 15.38 -3.73 7.24
N LYS A 260 16.03 -4.61 6.47
CA LYS A 260 17.14 -4.21 5.59
C LYS A 260 16.75 -3.10 4.60
N GLU A 261 15.58 -3.21 3.97
CA GLU A 261 15.12 -2.19 3.01
C GLU A 261 14.67 -0.89 3.71
N LEU A 262 14.11 -0.97 4.90
CA LEU A 262 13.75 0.20 5.72
C LEU A 262 14.98 0.95 6.22
N ASP A 263 16.05 0.25 6.56
CA ASP A 263 17.32 0.85 6.96
C ASP A 263 17.91 1.72 5.83
N TYR A 264 17.63 1.42 4.56
CA TYR A 264 18.02 2.27 3.42
C TYR A 264 17.12 3.50 3.21
N THR A 265 15.89 3.49 3.73
CA THR A 265 14.90 4.55 3.48
C THR A 265 14.74 5.52 4.65
N ILE A 266 15.10 5.10 5.86
CA ILE A 266 14.93 5.86 7.11
C ILE A 266 16.27 6.44 7.61
N SER A 267 17.40 6.14 6.94
CA SER A 267 18.73 6.70 7.26
C SER A 267 19.05 8.02 6.58
#